data_AF-A0A5C5TYH3-F1
#
_entry.id   AF-A0A5C5TYH3-F1
#
_cell.length_a   1.000
_cell.length_b   1.000
_cell.length_c   1.000
_cell.angle_alpha   90.00
_cell.angle_beta   90.00
_cell.angle_gamma   90.00
#
_symmetry.space_group_name_H-M   'P 1'
#
loop_
_entity.id
_entity.type
_entity.pdbx_description
1 polymer ?
#
loop_
_entity_poly.entity_id
_entity_poly.type
_entity_poly.pdbx_seq_one_letter_code
_entity_poly.pdbx_strand_id
1 'polypeptide(L)'
;MQHLAYLFSDPVLAGVAILVLGGAALVRFSGSKPLELRVRILRGIWIAAFVTLAMWGMQQERNVAEGSTTPSAEAPAGVTSKGTTRYVSEAQAFRHAAVLWVVLGAGLTFALVEMLVLRRQSRD
;
A
#
# COMPACT_ATOMS: atom_id res chain seq x y z
N MET A 1 -10.59 16.72 -3.35
CA MET A 1 -11.14 15.36 -3.06
C MET A 1 -10.94 14.37 -4.20
N GLN A 2 -10.82 14.78 -5.47
CA GLN A 2 -10.61 13.86 -6.60
C GLN A 2 -9.30 13.06 -6.52
N HIS A 3 -8.17 13.66 -6.10
CA HIS A 3 -6.89 12.95 -5.96
C HIS A 3 -6.90 11.78 -4.95
N LEU A 4 -7.72 11.85 -3.91
CA LEU A 4 -7.88 10.77 -2.93
C LEU A 4 -8.64 9.58 -3.55
N ALA A 5 -9.66 9.82 -4.37
CA ALA A 5 -10.39 8.75 -5.05
C ALA A 5 -9.49 7.96 -6.02
N TYR A 6 -8.51 8.62 -6.65
CA TYR A 6 -7.56 7.95 -7.56
C TYR A 6 -6.52 7.06 -6.86
N LEU A 7 -6.20 7.36 -5.59
CA LEU A 7 -5.37 6.53 -4.71
C LEU A 7 -6.02 5.17 -4.45
N PHE A 8 -7.35 5.12 -4.42
CA PHE A 8 -8.15 3.91 -4.24
C PHE A 8 -8.49 3.21 -5.57
N SER A 9 -7.51 3.01 -6.46
CA SER A 9 -7.70 2.12 -7.62
C SER A 9 -7.51 0.64 -7.24
N ASP A 10 -8.14 -0.28 -8.00
CA ASP A 10 -8.40 -1.70 -7.67
C ASP A 10 -7.37 -2.44 -6.78
N PRO A 11 -6.04 -2.33 -6.98
CA PRO A 11 -5.07 -3.04 -6.13
C PRO A 11 -4.85 -2.40 -4.75
N VAL A 12 -4.93 -1.07 -4.64
CA VAL A 12 -4.78 -0.36 -3.35
C VAL A 12 -6.02 -0.57 -2.51
N LEU A 13 -7.21 -0.56 -3.13
CA LEU A 13 -8.45 -0.95 -2.45
C LEU A 13 -8.37 -2.38 -1.93
N ALA A 14 -7.81 -3.32 -2.72
CA ALA A 14 -7.59 -4.69 -2.25
C ALA A 14 -6.63 -4.74 -1.05
N GLY A 15 -5.49 -4.03 -1.10
CA GLY A 15 -4.54 -3.97 0.01
C GLY A 15 -5.12 -3.34 1.28
N VAL A 16 -5.85 -2.22 1.14
CA VAL A 16 -6.55 -1.56 2.26
C VAL A 16 -7.67 -2.44 2.79
N ALA A 17 -8.45 -3.10 1.93
CA ALA A 17 -9.50 -4.03 2.32
C ALA A 17 -8.92 -5.24 3.08
N ILE A 18 -7.78 -5.79 2.65
CA ILE A 18 -7.08 -6.87 3.38
C ILE A 18 -6.69 -6.39 4.79
N LEU A 19 -6.18 -5.16 4.92
CA LEU A 19 -5.82 -4.59 6.22
C LEU A 19 -7.04 -4.33 7.11
N VAL A 20 -8.13 -3.79 6.56
CA VAL A 20 -9.36 -3.49 7.30
C VAL A 20 -10.09 -4.78 7.71
N LEU A 21 -10.28 -5.72 6.77
CA LEU A 21 -10.93 -7.01 7.03
C LEU A 21 -10.06 -7.88 7.96
N GLY A 22 -8.75 -7.86 7.76
CA GLY A 22 -7.80 -8.55 8.64
C GLY A 22 -7.82 -8.00 10.06
N GLY A 23 -7.82 -6.67 10.20
CA GLY A 23 -7.97 -5.99 11.50
C GLY A 23 -9.32 -6.29 12.17
N ALA A 24 -10.42 -6.25 11.43
CA ALA A 24 -11.76 -6.57 11.94
C ALA A 24 -11.89 -8.04 12.36
N ALA A 25 -11.32 -8.97 11.60
CA ALA A 25 -11.28 -10.38 11.97
C ALA A 25 -10.50 -10.59 13.28
N LEU A 26 -9.36 -9.92 13.45
CA LEU A 26 -8.57 -9.97 14.69
C LEU A 26 -9.31 -9.43 15.92
N VAL A 27 -10.07 -8.33 15.76
CA VAL A 27 -10.93 -7.81 16.84
C VAL A 27 -12.05 -8.81 17.16
N ARG A 28 -12.68 -9.41 16.15
CA ARG A 28 -13.76 -10.39 16.36
C ARG A 28 -13.28 -11.70 17.01
N PHE A 29 -12.04 -12.10 16.74
CA PHE A 29 -11.43 -13.30 17.35
C PHE A 29 -10.60 -12.98 18.61
N SER A 30 -10.73 -11.79 19.19
CA SER A 30 -10.04 -11.42 20.43
C SER A 30 -10.66 -12.13 21.64
N GLY A 31 -10.46 -13.43 21.77
CA GLY A 31 -10.91 -14.21 22.93
C GLY A 31 -10.75 -15.72 22.77
N SER A 32 -10.87 -16.24 21.55
CA SER A 32 -11.03 -17.69 21.32
C SER A 32 -9.77 -18.45 20.91
N LYS A 33 -8.69 -17.76 20.53
CA LYS A 33 -7.44 -18.40 20.04
C LYS A 33 -6.23 -18.03 20.88
N PRO A 34 -5.21 -18.91 21.02
CA PRO A 34 -3.96 -18.57 21.71
C PRO A 34 -3.28 -17.37 21.06
N LEU A 35 -2.64 -16.52 21.88
CA LEU A 35 -2.04 -15.24 21.43
C LEU A 35 -1.06 -15.44 20.28
N GLU A 36 -0.23 -16.49 20.35
CA GLU A 36 0.75 -16.84 19.31
C GLU A 36 0.11 -17.05 17.93
N LEU A 37 -1.03 -17.74 17.86
CA LEU A 37 -1.75 -17.98 16.62
C LEU A 37 -2.31 -16.66 16.04
N ARG A 38 -2.77 -15.75 16.90
CA ARG A 38 -3.26 -14.42 16.48
C ARG A 38 -2.12 -13.58 15.88
N VAL A 39 -0.94 -13.60 16.50
CA VAL A 39 0.24 -12.89 15.99
C VAL A 39 0.68 -13.47 14.64
N ARG A 40 0.70 -14.80 14.47
CA ARG A 40 1.02 -15.42 13.18
C ARG A 40 0.02 -15.02 12.09
N ILE A 41 -1.28 -15.02 12.39
CA ILE A 41 -2.33 -14.59 11.44
C ILE A 41 -2.15 -13.11 11.07
N LEU A 42 -1.92 -12.25 12.07
CA LEU A 42 -1.68 -10.82 11.87
C LEU A 42 -0.48 -10.58 10.93
N ARG A 43 0.65 -11.23 11.20
CA ARG A 43 1.83 -11.15 10.33
C ARG A 43 1.54 -11.63 8.92
N GLY A 44 0.78 -12.72 8.78
CA GLY A 44 0.35 -13.22 7.47
C GLY A 44 -0.49 -12.21 6.67
N ILE A 45 -1.45 -11.55 7.32
CA ILE A 45 -2.27 -10.48 6.72
C ILE A 45 -1.38 -9.32 6.27
N TRP A 46 -0.43 -8.89 7.10
CA TRP A 46 0.50 -7.81 6.75
C TRP A 46 1.40 -8.18 5.59
N ILE A 47 1.96 -9.39 5.56
CA ILE A 47 2.76 -9.88 4.42
C ILE A 47 1.93 -9.81 3.13
N ALA A 48 0.69 -10.31 3.16
CA ALA A 48 -0.20 -10.24 2.00
C ALA A 48 -0.43 -8.79 1.55
N ALA A 49 -0.71 -7.88 2.49
CA ALA A 49 -0.89 -6.46 2.18
C ALA A 49 0.36 -5.84 1.55
N PHE A 50 1.56 -6.10 2.08
CA PHE A 50 2.81 -5.59 1.50
C PHE A 50 3.08 -6.14 0.11
N VAL A 51 2.79 -7.42 -0.15
CA VAL A 51 2.91 -8.01 -1.48
C VAL A 51 1.97 -7.30 -2.46
N THR A 52 0.71 -7.10 -2.10
CA THR A 52 -0.25 -6.36 -2.94
C THR A 52 0.20 -4.93 -3.22
N LEU A 53 0.71 -4.21 -2.21
CA LEU A 53 1.23 -2.85 -2.38
C LEU A 53 2.47 -2.81 -3.27
N ALA A 54 3.38 -3.79 -3.14
CA ALA A 54 4.54 -3.90 -4.01
C ALA A 54 4.14 -4.17 -5.47
N MET A 55 3.17 -5.07 -5.69
CA MET A 55 2.62 -5.32 -7.03
C MET A 55 2.00 -4.06 -7.64
N TRP A 56 1.24 -3.30 -6.84
CA TRP A 56 0.68 -2.03 -7.28
C TRP A 56 1.77 -1.00 -7.63
N GLY A 57 2.83 -0.91 -6.81
CA GLY A 57 3.97 -0.04 -7.09
C GLY A 57 4.67 -0.38 -8.40
N MET A 58 4.92 -1.67 -8.64
CA MET A 58 5.47 -2.16 -9.92
C MET A 58 4.55 -1.84 -11.11
N GLN A 59 3.23 -1.88 -10.92
CA GLN A 59 2.28 -1.50 -11.97
C GLN A 59 2.37 0.00 -12.30
N GLN A 60 2.55 0.88 -11.32
CA GLN A 60 2.72 2.31 -11.59
C GLN A 60 4.03 2.61 -12.34
N GLU A 61 5.13 1.93 -12.00
CA GLU A 61 6.38 2.02 -12.76
C GLU A 61 6.19 1.62 -14.23
N ARG A 62 5.45 0.53 -14.50
CA ARG A 62 5.13 0.11 -15.87
C ARG A 62 4.28 1.14 -16.61
N ASN A 63 3.23 1.65 -15.97
CA ASN A 63 2.36 2.68 -16.55
C ASN A 63 3.16 3.95 -16.94
N VAL A 64 4.14 4.34 -16.12
CA VAL A 64 5.03 5.46 -16.45
C VAL A 64 5.96 5.11 -17.61
N ALA A 65 6.52 3.90 -17.64
CA ALA A 65 7.40 3.46 -18.72
C ALA A 65 6.72 3.41 -20.09
N GLU A 66 5.41 3.11 -20.11
CA GLU A 66 4.55 3.14 -21.30
C GLU A 66 4.12 4.55 -21.73
N GLY A 67 4.41 5.57 -20.91
CA GLY A 67 4.14 6.96 -21.22
C GLY A 67 4.87 7.50 -22.45
N SER A 68 4.40 8.65 -22.93
CA SER A 68 4.98 9.32 -24.10
C SER A 68 6.41 9.80 -23.82
N THR A 69 7.24 9.91 -24.85
CA THR A 69 8.56 10.58 -24.75
C THR A 69 8.45 12.08 -24.99
N THR A 70 7.30 12.57 -25.45
CA THR A 70 7.01 13.98 -25.70
C THR A 70 5.81 14.45 -24.89
N PRO A 71 5.83 15.72 -24.40
CA PRO A 71 4.68 16.29 -23.71
C PRO A 71 3.51 16.51 -24.68
N SER A 72 2.28 16.26 -24.19
CA SER A 72 1.04 16.57 -24.90
C SER A 72 -0.02 17.12 -23.93
N ALA A 73 -1.18 17.55 -24.45
CA ALA A 73 -2.28 18.00 -23.61
C ALA A 73 -2.83 16.89 -22.70
N GLU A 74 -2.80 15.64 -23.18
CA GLU A 74 -3.25 14.45 -22.47
C GLU A 74 -2.17 13.89 -21.53
N ALA A 75 -0.91 14.20 -21.79
CA ALA A 75 0.25 13.77 -21.02
C ALA A 75 1.17 14.96 -20.68
N PRO A 76 0.73 15.90 -19.82
CA PRO A 76 1.50 17.09 -19.52
C PRO A 76 2.58 16.86 -18.45
N ALA A 77 2.48 15.80 -17.64
CA ALA A 77 3.32 15.59 -16.47
C ALA A 77 4.54 14.72 -16.79
N GLY A 78 5.75 15.26 -16.61
CA GLY A 78 7.00 14.52 -16.75
C GLY A 78 7.33 13.74 -15.47
N VAL A 79 7.55 12.43 -15.59
CA VAL A 79 8.03 11.55 -14.53
C VAL A 79 9.37 10.95 -14.97
N THR A 80 10.40 11.13 -14.15
CA THR A 80 11.72 10.57 -14.40
C THR A 80 11.93 9.31 -13.57
N SER A 81 12.05 8.16 -14.22
CA SER A 81 12.41 6.89 -13.60
C SER A 81 13.67 6.33 -14.27
N LYS A 82 14.66 5.97 -13.45
CA LYS A 82 15.95 5.37 -13.90
C LYS A 82 16.65 6.16 -15.02
N GLY A 83 16.61 7.49 -14.93
CA GLY A 83 17.26 8.39 -15.89
C GLY A 83 16.50 8.60 -17.20
N THR A 84 15.30 8.00 -17.37
CA THR A 84 14.42 8.26 -18.51
C THR A 84 13.22 9.08 -18.06
N THR A 85 12.95 10.19 -18.74
CA THR A 85 11.74 10.98 -18.53
C THR A 85 10.63 10.50 -19.47
N ARG A 86 9.47 10.21 -18.90
CA ARG A 86 8.24 9.89 -19.64
C ARG A 86 7.15 10.87 -19.26
N TYR A 87 6.33 11.23 -20.22
CA TYR A 87 5.20 12.13 -20.06
C TYR A 87 3.92 11.29 -19.93
N VAL A 88 3.19 11.54 -18.87
CA VAL A 88 1.96 10.83 -18.51
C VAL A 88 0.88 11.81 -18.07
N SER A 89 -0.34 11.30 -17.91
CA SER A 89 -1.41 12.08 -17.28
C SER A 89 -1.03 12.46 -15.84
N GLU A 90 -1.54 13.60 -15.36
CA GLU A 90 -1.30 14.05 -13.98
C GLU A 90 -1.72 13.00 -12.94
N ALA A 91 -2.80 12.27 -13.22
CA ALA A 91 -3.28 11.20 -12.35
C ALA A 91 -2.27 10.05 -12.24
N GLN A 92 -1.63 9.65 -13.34
CA GLN A 92 -0.59 8.63 -13.33
C GLN A 92 0.68 9.12 -12.62
N ALA A 93 1.11 10.36 -12.86
CA ALA A 93 2.25 10.95 -12.16
C ALA A 93 2.02 11.00 -10.65
N PHE A 94 0.81 11.39 -10.21
CA PHE A 94 0.44 11.40 -8.80
C PHE A 94 0.46 9.98 -8.20
N ARG A 95 -0.11 8.98 -8.90
CA ARG A 95 -0.10 7.58 -8.43
C ARG A 95 1.31 7.03 -8.29
N HIS A 96 2.19 7.30 -9.25
CA HIS A 96 3.58 6.91 -9.22
C HIS A 96 4.31 7.51 -8.01
N ALA A 97 4.16 8.81 -7.76
CA ALA A 97 4.73 9.48 -6.59
C ALA A 97 4.13 8.98 -5.27
N ALA A 98 2.86 8.58 -5.26
CA ALA A 98 2.15 8.11 -4.08
C ALA A 98 2.61 6.71 -3.61
N VAL A 99 3.23 5.89 -4.48
CA VAL A 99 3.67 4.52 -4.14
C VAL A 99 4.52 4.51 -2.87
N LEU A 100 5.54 5.37 -2.81
CA LEU A 100 6.44 5.46 -1.67
C LEU A 100 5.69 5.77 -0.37
N TRP A 101 4.79 6.76 -0.42
CA TRP A 101 4.03 7.20 0.75
C TRP A 101 3.08 6.14 1.28
N VAL A 102 2.41 5.41 0.38
CA VAL A 102 1.51 4.31 0.76
C VAL A 102 2.30 3.17 1.42
N VAL A 103 3.44 2.78 0.83
CA VAL A 103 4.30 1.72 1.40
C VAL A 103 4.86 2.13 2.77
N LEU A 104 5.32 3.37 2.91
CA LEU A 104 5.80 3.90 4.19
C LEU A 104 4.68 3.94 5.24
N GLY A 105 3.48 4.40 4.88
CA GLY A 105 2.33 4.43 5.77
C GLY A 105 1.94 3.03 6.27
N ALA A 106 1.92 2.04 5.37
CA ALA A 106 1.68 0.65 5.74
C ALA A 106 2.80 0.09 6.66
N GLY A 107 4.07 0.37 6.35
CA GLY A 107 5.24 0.02 7.15
C GLY A 107 5.17 0.55 8.58
N LEU A 108 4.88 1.84 8.72
CA LEU A 108 4.77 2.49 10.02
C LEU A 108 3.62 1.92 10.84
N THR A 109 2.48 1.65 10.20
CA THR A 109 1.32 1.06 10.86
C THR A 109 1.61 -0.36 11.34
N PHE A 110 2.29 -1.18 10.53
CA PHE A 110 2.75 -2.50 10.94
C PHE A 110 3.67 -2.44 12.16
N ALA A 111 4.67 -1.56 12.14
CA ALA A 111 5.62 -1.40 13.25
C ALA A 111 4.91 -0.98 14.55
N LEU A 112 3.96 -0.03 14.47
CA LEU A 112 3.14 0.39 15.61
C LEU A 112 2.32 -0.77 16.17
N VAL A 113 1.69 -1.56 15.30
CA VAL A 113 0.87 -2.70 15.71
C VAL A 113 1.73 -3.79 16.37
N GLU A 114 2.87 -4.17 15.78
CA GLU A 114 3.81 -5.13 16.39
C GLU A 114 4.29 -4.62 17.77
N MET A 115 4.65 -3.35 17.88
CA MET A 115 5.08 -2.76 19.16
C MET A 115 3.98 -2.86 20.23
N LEU A 116 2.72 -2.60 19.88
CA LEU A 116 1.58 -2.70 20.80
C LEU A 116 1.29 -4.15 21.21
N VAL A 117 1.44 -5.10 20.30
CA VAL A 117 1.25 -6.54 20.56
C VAL A 117 2.35 -7.08 21.47
N LEU A 118 3.62 -6.77 21.18
CA LEU A 118 4.76 -7.17 22.00
C LEU A 118 4.71 -6.56 23.41
N ARG A 119 4.28 -5.30 23.54
CA ARG A 119 4.07 -4.67 24.86
C ARG A 119 2.99 -5.32 25.71
N ARG A 120 2.00 -6.01 25.10
CA ARG A 120 1.01 -6.78 25.86
C ARG A 120 1.59 -8.08 26.38
N GLN A 121 2.46 -8.75 25.59
CA GLN A 121 3.13 -9.98 26.03
C GLN A 121 4.04 -9.80 27.24
N SER A 122 4.61 -8.61 27.46
CA SER A 122 5.50 -8.36 28.61
C SER A 122 4.76 -8.00 29.90
N ARG A 123 3.44 -7.86 29.88
CA ARG A 123 2.61 -7.49 31.05
C ARG A 123 1.86 -8.66 31.66
N ASP A 124 1.76 -9.77 30.93
CA ASP A 124 1.20 -11.05 31.40
C ASP A 124 2.34 -11.96 31.88
#